data_AF-A0A936F363-F1
#
_entry.id   AF-A0A936F363-F1
#
_cell.length_a   1.000
_cell.length_b   1.000
_cell.length_c   1.000
_cell.angle_alpha   90.00
_cell.angle_beta   90.00
_cell.angle_gamma   90.00
#
_symmetry.space_group_name_H-M   'P 1'
#
loop_
_entity.id
_entity.type
_entity.pdbx_description
1 polymer ?
#
loop_
_entity_poly.entity_id
_entity_poly.type
_entity_poly.pdbx_seq_one_letter_code
_entity_poly.pdbx_strand_id
1 'polypeptide(L)'
;MRTTQLILWTALAASLAAQEGAPGYRWVGLQAGSLSPDTQTNLKASPFFGLQGGLLFDEKRYGLSFQALVASPKSDLAPGKSLSQSEFSASLLTGLSGDGASRFWPYLGLGLGAVSIPRIDTLTGQQETLKAGTAHASLGFLHRPGRGLIWGAEARYVFTFANADLKEIQGAAMVGFAWGARRAAAPRPEPAPAKAEPAPVVAPPPPSAPLPVVSTVPEPRPLSTPAPAAKPAPTPVAPPVARPLASPPPPPVTVVVAPPPAPRPAPVPPPAPVKAAGSELTRRLDALRLGDMGKALEFGKKHIDALSDQRWTIRLLIANLPATLKNAVVAFPGKEPDLFIAPIKLKGGRTAYQLFLGDYASKAEAERAAKAVPAFFLEGGQRPRPYQISAIPAQ
;
A
#
# COMPACT_ATOMS: atom_id res chain seq x y z
N MET A 1 16.49 -3.43 -20.69
CA MET A 1 16.17 -4.72 -21.34
C MET A 1 17.10 -5.87 -20.91
N ARG A 2 18.41 -5.85 -21.20
CA ARG A 2 19.32 -7.01 -20.98
C ARG A 2 19.27 -7.63 -19.57
N THR A 3 19.27 -6.82 -18.50
CA THR A 3 19.32 -7.32 -17.11
C THR A 3 18.10 -8.15 -16.71
N THR A 4 16.89 -7.70 -17.10
CA THR A 4 15.63 -8.38 -16.78
C THR A 4 15.56 -9.75 -17.47
N GLN A 5 16.05 -9.85 -18.72
CA GLN A 5 16.14 -11.11 -19.44
C GLN A 5 17.11 -12.08 -18.76
N LEU A 6 18.29 -11.63 -18.34
CA LEU A 6 19.28 -12.48 -17.67
C LEU A 6 18.74 -13.07 -16.37
N ILE A 7 18.10 -12.25 -15.52
CA ILE A 7 17.49 -12.70 -14.26
C ILE A 7 16.37 -13.72 -14.53
N LEU A 8 15.57 -13.50 -15.57
CA LEU A 8 14.51 -14.44 -15.97
C LEU A 8 15.08 -15.80 -16.41
N TRP A 9 16.14 -15.79 -17.22
CA TRP A 9 16.84 -17.01 -17.61
C TRP A 9 17.46 -17.75 -16.41
N THR A 10 18.01 -17.04 -15.42
CA THR A 10 18.55 -17.66 -14.20
C THR A 10 17.43 -18.30 -13.34
N ALA A 11 16.28 -17.62 -13.17
CA ALA A 11 15.15 -18.18 -12.42
C ALA A 11 14.53 -19.40 -13.12
N LEU A 12 14.42 -19.36 -14.45
CA LEU A 12 13.97 -20.49 -15.27
C LEU A 12 14.98 -21.65 -15.21
N ALA A 13 16.28 -21.36 -15.36
CA ALA A 13 17.34 -22.37 -15.26
C ALA A 13 17.37 -23.03 -13.87
N ALA A 14 17.18 -22.27 -12.78
CA ALA A 14 17.12 -22.82 -11.43
C ALA A 14 15.92 -23.76 -11.21
N SER A 15 14.74 -23.45 -11.77
CA SER A 15 13.56 -24.34 -11.67
C SER A 15 13.69 -25.60 -12.55
N LEU A 16 14.45 -25.53 -13.65
CA LEU A 16 14.76 -26.66 -14.52
C LEU A 16 15.91 -27.53 -13.99
N ALA A 17 16.93 -26.95 -13.37
CA ALA A 17 18.15 -27.64 -12.92
C ALA A 17 18.00 -28.48 -11.64
N ALA A 18 16.89 -28.32 -10.91
CA ALA A 18 16.57 -29.23 -9.82
C ALA A 18 16.42 -30.67 -10.37
N GLN A 19 17.12 -31.64 -9.80
CA GLN A 19 17.25 -32.98 -10.39
C GLN A 19 15.95 -33.81 -10.32
N GLU A 20 15.75 -34.74 -11.26
CA GLU A 20 14.68 -35.72 -11.16
C GLU A 20 14.90 -36.65 -9.96
N GLY A 21 13.90 -36.79 -9.07
CA GLY A 21 13.91 -37.76 -7.98
C GLY A 21 13.66 -37.20 -6.57
N ALA A 22 13.86 -35.90 -6.33
CA ALA A 22 13.53 -35.28 -5.04
C ALA A 22 12.00 -35.26 -4.78
N PRO A 23 11.52 -35.55 -3.55
CA PRO A 23 10.10 -35.50 -3.21
C PRO A 23 9.58 -34.06 -3.24
N GLY A 24 8.47 -33.83 -3.94
CA GLY A 24 7.95 -32.49 -4.19
C GLY A 24 7.43 -32.25 -5.60
N TYR A 25 6.96 -31.02 -5.84
CA TYR A 25 6.64 -30.54 -7.17
C TYR A 25 7.18 -29.14 -7.45
N ARG A 26 7.45 -28.88 -8.73
CA ARG A 26 7.86 -27.60 -9.27
C ARG A 26 6.72 -26.98 -10.05
N TRP A 27 6.78 -25.69 -10.23
CA TRP A 27 5.85 -24.97 -11.08
C TRP A 27 6.47 -23.71 -11.68
N VAL A 28 5.91 -23.27 -12.80
CA VAL A 28 6.18 -21.98 -13.44
C VAL A 28 4.85 -21.45 -13.99
N GLY A 29 4.58 -20.16 -13.77
CA GLY A 29 3.33 -19.53 -14.17
C GLY A 29 3.48 -18.07 -14.54
N LEU A 30 2.60 -17.62 -15.43
CA LEU A 30 2.36 -16.21 -15.69
C LEU A 30 1.48 -15.65 -14.58
N GLN A 31 1.79 -14.44 -14.14
CA GLN A 31 1.01 -13.71 -13.14
C GLN A 31 0.57 -12.35 -13.69
N ALA A 32 -0.63 -11.93 -13.31
CA ALA A 32 -1.14 -10.58 -13.54
C ALA A 32 -1.84 -10.09 -12.27
N GLY A 33 -1.80 -8.79 -12.01
CA GLY A 33 -2.34 -8.27 -10.76
C GLY A 33 -2.40 -6.75 -10.71
N SER A 34 -2.76 -6.23 -9.54
CA SER A 34 -2.81 -4.79 -9.25
C SER A 34 -1.83 -4.45 -8.14
N LEU A 35 -0.96 -3.48 -8.43
CA LEU A 35 -0.03 -2.84 -7.51
C LEU A 35 -0.71 -1.59 -6.97
N SER A 36 -1.01 -1.56 -5.67
CA SER A 36 -1.55 -0.40 -4.96
C SER A 36 -0.46 0.17 -4.07
N PRO A 37 0.27 1.21 -4.53
CA PRO A 37 1.32 1.82 -3.74
C PRO A 37 0.72 2.74 -2.67
N ASP A 38 1.44 2.99 -1.58
CA ASP A 38 1.01 4.03 -0.64
C ASP A 38 0.97 5.40 -1.34
N THR A 39 -0.04 6.18 -0.95
CA THR A 39 -0.36 7.57 -1.31
C THR A 39 0.85 8.50 -1.43
N GLN A 40 1.91 8.23 -0.66
CA GLN A 40 3.14 9.02 -0.64
C GLN A 40 3.95 8.98 -1.94
N THR A 41 3.68 8.02 -2.83
CA THR A 41 4.40 7.84 -4.10
C THR A 41 3.97 8.80 -5.21
N ASN A 42 2.77 9.39 -5.14
CA ASN A 42 2.09 10.05 -6.27
C ASN A 42 1.99 9.15 -7.52
N LEU A 43 1.86 7.83 -7.31
CA LEU A 43 1.59 6.83 -8.33
C LEU A 43 0.19 6.25 -8.12
N LYS A 44 -0.57 6.05 -9.20
CA LYS A 44 -1.87 5.38 -9.10
C LYS A 44 -1.72 3.87 -9.01
N ALA A 45 -2.74 3.22 -8.43
CA ALA A 45 -2.90 1.78 -8.53
C ALA A 45 -2.80 1.36 -10.01
N SER A 46 -1.98 0.35 -10.29
CA SER A 46 -1.58 0.02 -11.66
C SER A 46 -1.49 -1.48 -11.91
N PRO A 47 -1.81 -1.95 -13.12
CA PRO A 47 -1.64 -3.35 -13.46
C PRO A 47 -0.17 -3.71 -13.54
N PHE A 48 0.16 -4.91 -13.05
CA PHE A 48 1.45 -5.55 -13.25
C PHE A 48 1.29 -6.88 -13.97
N PHE A 49 2.38 -7.27 -14.64
CA PHE A 49 2.52 -8.57 -15.28
C PHE A 49 3.87 -9.17 -14.92
N GLY A 50 3.99 -10.49 -14.94
CA GLY A 50 5.24 -11.14 -14.59
C GLY A 50 5.26 -12.64 -14.76
N LEU A 51 6.34 -13.23 -14.25
CA LEU A 51 6.55 -14.67 -14.15
C LEU A 51 6.88 -15.04 -12.71
N GLN A 52 6.29 -16.13 -12.24
CA GLN A 52 6.53 -16.69 -10.92
C GLN A 52 6.84 -18.18 -11.09
N GLY A 53 7.80 -18.71 -10.33
CA GLY A 53 8.16 -20.12 -10.39
C GLY A 53 8.67 -20.61 -9.06
N GLY A 54 8.42 -21.88 -8.73
CA GLY A 54 8.70 -22.39 -7.40
C GLY A 54 8.91 -23.89 -7.31
N LEU A 55 9.30 -24.29 -6.11
CA LEU A 55 9.57 -25.66 -5.69
C LEU A 55 8.88 -25.89 -4.33
N LEU A 56 8.12 -26.96 -4.22
CA LEU A 56 7.42 -27.37 -3.00
C LEU A 56 7.90 -28.76 -2.60
N PHE A 57 8.28 -28.92 -1.32
CA PHE A 57 8.82 -30.17 -0.79
C PHE A 57 7.67 -31.00 -0.20
N ASP A 58 7.24 -32.07 -0.89
CA ASP A 58 5.92 -32.74 -0.69
C ASP A 58 5.62 -33.07 0.78
N GLU A 59 6.63 -33.52 1.52
CA GLU A 59 6.51 -34.01 2.91
C GLU A 59 6.49 -32.89 3.96
N LYS A 60 7.04 -31.71 3.64
CA LYS A 60 7.54 -30.76 4.68
C LYS A 60 6.71 -29.50 4.86
N ARG A 61 5.60 -29.34 4.11
CA ARG A 61 4.78 -28.10 4.06
C ARG A 61 5.55 -26.82 3.70
N TYR A 62 6.81 -26.91 3.26
CA TYR A 62 7.60 -25.74 2.86
C TYR A 62 7.83 -25.70 1.35
N GLY A 63 8.11 -24.51 0.83
CA GLY A 63 8.53 -24.31 -0.54
C GLY A 63 9.33 -23.02 -0.74
N LEU A 64 9.87 -22.86 -1.94
CA LEU A 64 10.51 -21.63 -2.40
C LEU A 64 9.76 -21.11 -3.62
N SER A 65 9.54 -19.80 -3.69
CA SER A 65 8.97 -19.11 -4.86
C SER A 65 9.89 -17.96 -5.28
N PHE A 66 10.22 -17.91 -6.56
CA PHE A 66 10.92 -16.82 -7.21
C PHE A 66 9.95 -16.05 -8.10
N GLN A 67 10.09 -14.73 -8.14
CA GLN A 67 9.12 -13.85 -8.78
C GLN A 67 9.83 -12.73 -9.54
N ALA A 68 9.40 -12.46 -10.77
CA ALA A 68 9.80 -11.30 -11.56
C ALA A 68 8.56 -10.55 -12.04
N LEU A 69 8.50 -9.25 -11.77
CA LEU A 69 7.34 -8.38 -11.99
C LEU A 69 7.75 -7.12 -12.76
N VAL A 70 6.87 -6.66 -13.64
CA VAL A 70 6.93 -5.33 -14.25
C VAL A 70 5.56 -4.67 -14.12
N ALA A 71 5.55 -3.44 -13.63
CA ALA A 71 4.38 -2.57 -13.53
C ALA A 71 4.61 -1.28 -14.32
N SER A 72 3.53 -0.61 -14.71
CA SER A 72 3.60 0.65 -15.48
C SER A 72 2.76 1.77 -14.85
N PRO A 73 3.01 2.12 -13.57
CA PRO A 73 2.25 3.15 -12.86
C PRO A 73 2.25 4.49 -13.59
N LYS A 74 1.09 5.17 -13.54
CA LYS A 74 0.93 6.55 -13.98
C LYS A 74 1.25 7.47 -12.81
N SER A 75 2.03 8.52 -13.08
CA SER A 75 2.36 9.53 -12.07
C SER A 75 1.37 10.69 -12.11
N ASP A 76 0.93 11.14 -10.93
CA ASP A 76 0.16 12.39 -10.79
C ASP A 76 1.06 13.64 -10.95
N LEU A 77 2.37 13.53 -10.69
CA LEU A 77 3.34 14.62 -10.86
C LEU A 77 3.69 14.89 -12.33
N ALA A 78 3.43 13.93 -13.23
CA ALA A 78 3.60 14.10 -14.66
C ALA A 78 2.46 13.42 -15.44
N PRO A 79 1.30 14.08 -15.55
CA PRO A 79 0.15 13.57 -16.29
C PRO A 79 0.53 13.09 -17.70
N GLY A 80 0.02 11.93 -18.09
CA GLY A 80 0.34 11.28 -19.37
C GLY A 80 1.63 10.44 -19.37
N LYS A 81 2.58 10.65 -18.44
CA LYS A 81 3.75 9.76 -18.32
C LYS A 81 3.38 8.49 -17.57
N SER A 82 3.67 7.35 -18.21
CA SER A 82 3.75 6.05 -17.55
C SER A 82 5.21 5.77 -17.19
N LEU A 83 5.46 5.32 -15.96
CA LEU A 83 6.79 5.05 -15.45
C LEU A 83 6.98 3.54 -15.29
N SER A 84 8.15 3.01 -15.64
CA SER A 84 8.43 1.57 -15.57
C SER A 84 8.97 1.17 -14.20
N GLN A 85 8.17 0.44 -13.41
CA GLN A 85 8.61 -0.20 -12.16
C GLN A 85 8.89 -1.69 -12.40
N SER A 86 9.93 -2.23 -11.76
CA SER A 86 10.21 -3.67 -11.80
C SER A 86 10.66 -4.21 -10.46
N GLU A 87 10.20 -5.41 -10.10
CA GLU A 87 10.56 -6.11 -8.86
C GLU A 87 11.09 -7.51 -9.19
N PHE A 88 12.08 -7.96 -8.44
CA PHE A 88 12.49 -9.36 -8.36
C PHE A 88 12.47 -9.79 -6.89
N SER A 89 11.87 -10.92 -6.56
CA SER A 89 11.77 -11.40 -5.18
C SER A 89 11.94 -12.93 -5.06
N ALA A 90 12.34 -13.36 -3.87
CA ALA A 90 12.44 -14.76 -3.47
C ALA A 90 11.76 -14.95 -2.09
N SER A 91 10.89 -15.95 -1.99
CA SER A 91 10.03 -16.22 -0.84
C SER A 91 10.21 -17.64 -0.31
N LEU A 92 10.34 -17.78 1.00
CA LEU A 92 10.04 -19.03 1.70
C LEU A 92 8.52 -19.11 1.90
N LEU A 93 7.90 -20.17 1.39
CA LEU A 93 6.47 -20.46 1.57
C LEU A 93 6.28 -21.52 2.65
N THR A 94 5.24 -21.38 3.46
CA THR A 94 4.77 -22.37 4.44
C THR A 94 3.28 -22.64 4.27
N GLY A 95 2.94 -23.91 4.10
CA GLY A 95 1.60 -24.39 3.79
C GLY A 95 0.73 -24.55 5.03
N LEU A 96 -0.49 -24.02 4.94
CA LEU A 96 -1.52 -24.12 5.98
C LEU A 96 -2.34 -25.43 5.87
N SER A 97 -2.21 -26.15 4.74
CA SER A 97 -2.78 -27.50 4.58
C SER A 97 -2.02 -28.53 5.44
N GLY A 98 -2.78 -29.41 6.09
CA GLY A 98 -2.22 -30.56 6.81
C GLY A 98 -1.63 -31.63 5.88
N ASP A 99 -2.19 -31.77 4.67
CA ASP A 99 -1.85 -32.75 3.65
C ASP A 99 -1.07 -32.12 2.48
N GLY A 100 0.03 -32.76 2.08
CA GLY A 100 0.86 -32.38 0.93
C GLY A 100 0.33 -32.89 -0.42
N ALA A 101 -0.47 -33.97 -0.42
CA ALA A 101 -1.12 -34.48 -1.63
C ALA A 101 -2.29 -33.58 -2.10
N SER A 102 -2.78 -32.70 -1.22
CA SER A 102 -3.89 -31.79 -1.47
C SER A 102 -3.75 -31.04 -2.81
N ARG A 103 -4.85 -30.98 -3.56
CA ARG A 103 -4.93 -30.15 -4.77
C ARG A 103 -5.11 -28.67 -4.46
N PHE A 104 -5.38 -28.29 -3.21
CA PHE A 104 -5.54 -26.91 -2.77
C PHE A 104 -4.57 -26.63 -1.62
N TRP A 105 -3.62 -25.74 -1.87
CA TRP A 105 -2.48 -25.48 -0.99
C TRP A 105 -2.45 -23.99 -0.59
N PRO A 106 -3.19 -23.60 0.46
CA PRO A 106 -3.10 -22.26 1.05
C PRO A 106 -1.77 -22.09 1.77
N TYR A 107 -1.16 -20.91 1.67
CA TYR A 107 0.17 -20.63 2.19
C TYR A 107 0.33 -19.22 2.77
N LEU A 108 1.25 -19.11 3.72
CA LEU A 108 1.91 -17.86 4.08
C LEU A 108 3.29 -17.84 3.41
N GLY A 109 3.76 -16.68 2.99
CA GLY A 109 5.11 -16.49 2.47
C GLY A 109 5.83 -15.34 3.15
N LEU A 110 7.12 -15.50 3.39
CA LEU A 110 8.04 -14.43 3.80
C LEU A 110 9.19 -14.38 2.81
N GLY A 111 9.58 -13.20 2.34
CA GLY A 111 10.60 -13.09 1.30
C GLY A 111 11.37 -11.78 1.30
N LEU A 112 12.44 -11.79 0.52
CA LEU A 112 13.33 -10.67 0.24
C LEU A 112 13.34 -10.40 -1.26
N GLY A 113 13.67 -9.17 -1.66
CA GLY A 113 13.73 -8.81 -3.07
C GLY A 113 14.53 -7.55 -3.35
N ALA A 114 14.48 -7.12 -4.60
CA ALA A 114 14.98 -5.86 -5.08
C ALA A 114 13.94 -5.21 -6.00
N VAL A 115 13.71 -3.92 -5.80
CA VAL A 115 12.78 -3.11 -6.58
C VAL A 115 13.50 -1.95 -7.25
N SER A 116 13.07 -1.63 -8.46
CA SER A 116 13.47 -0.46 -9.23
C SER A 116 12.23 0.43 -9.39
N ILE A 117 12.10 1.44 -8.52
CA ILE A 117 10.97 2.38 -8.50
C ILE A 117 11.39 3.66 -9.22
N PRO A 118 10.75 4.02 -10.34
CA PRO A 118 10.97 5.30 -10.98
C PRO A 118 10.39 6.42 -10.11
N ARG A 119 11.14 7.49 -9.94
CA ARG A 119 10.70 8.70 -9.23
C ARG A 119 10.81 9.91 -10.14
N ILE A 120 9.99 10.92 -9.89
CA ILE A 120 10.17 12.24 -10.47
C ILE A 120 10.62 13.14 -9.32
N ASP A 121 11.81 13.71 -9.43
CA ASP A 121 12.27 14.73 -8.50
C ASP A 121 11.39 15.98 -8.67
N THR A 122 10.86 16.47 -7.55
CA THR A 122 9.83 17.53 -7.55
C THR A 122 10.38 18.94 -7.74
N LEU A 123 11.70 19.13 -7.63
CA LEU A 123 12.37 20.43 -7.77
C LEU A 123 12.88 20.65 -9.21
N THR A 124 13.39 19.59 -9.82
CA THR A 124 14.01 19.60 -11.16
C THR A 124 13.10 19.03 -12.25
N GLY A 125 12.08 18.26 -11.89
CA GLY A 125 11.23 17.51 -12.83
C GLY A 125 11.94 16.33 -13.50
N GLN A 126 13.18 16.01 -13.13
CA GLN A 126 13.93 14.90 -13.72
C GLN A 126 13.43 13.54 -13.20
N GLN A 127 13.54 12.52 -14.05
CA GLN A 127 13.17 11.16 -13.69
C GLN A 127 14.38 10.41 -13.16
N GLU A 128 14.38 10.15 -11.85
CA GLU A 128 15.34 9.26 -11.20
C GLU A 128 14.83 7.82 -11.14
N THR A 129 15.69 6.88 -10.76
CA THR A 129 15.31 5.49 -10.52
C THR A 129 15.88 5.03 -9.18
N LEU A 130 15.02 4.98 -8.16
CA LEU A 130 15.37 4.40 -6.87
C LEU A 130 15.51 2.89 -7.03
N LYS A 131 16.73 2.38 -6.80
CA LYS A 131 16.98 0.96 -6.61
C LYS A 131 17.05 0.69 -5.10
N ALA A 132 16.29 -0.29 -4.63
CA ALA A 132 16.23 -0.61 -3.21
C ALA A 132 16.05 -2.11 -3.00
N GLY A 133 16.59 -2.63 -1.89
CA GLY A 133 16.15 -3.92 -1.37
C GLY A 133 14.74 -3.81 -0.79
N THR A 134 13.98 -4.89 -0.92
CA THR A 134 12.65 -5.05 -0.32
C THR A 134 12.60 -6.30 0.55
N ALA A 135 11.61 -6.33 1.42
CA ALA A 135 11.10 -7.55 2.00
C ALA A 135 9.57 -7.54 1.94
N HIS A 136 8.96 -8.71 2.04
CA HIS A 136 7.51 -8.85 1.95
C HIS A 136 6.97 -10.01 2.78
N ALA A 137 5.73 -9.85 3.22
CA ALA A 137 4.88 -10.93 3.69
C ALA A 137 3.77 -11.18 2.67
N SER A 138 3.33 -12.42 2.53
CA SER A 138 2.27 -12.81 1.60
C SER A 138 1.33 -13.86 2.19
N LEU A 139 0.09 -13.86 1.70
CA LEU A 139 -0.94 -14.85 1.96
C LEU A 139 -1.55 -15.21 0.60
N GLY A 140 -1.61 -16.50 0.28
CA GLY A 140 -2.12 -16.96 -1.00
C GLY A 140 -2.58 -18.40 -0.98
N PHE A 141 -2.94 -18.90 -2.16
CA PHE A 141 -3.17 -20.33 -2.38
C PHE A 141 -2.79 -20.74 -3.79
N LEU A 142 -2.37 -22.00 -3.92
CA LEU A 142 -2.20 -22.69 -5.20
C LEU A 142 -3.27 -23.77 -5.34
N HIS A 143 -3.82 -23.94 -6.55
CA HIS A 143 -4.71 -25.03 -6.90
C HIS A 143 -4.20 -25.79 -8.13
N ARG A 144 -4.08 -27.11 -7.99
CA ARG A 144 -3.57 -28.05 -9.01
C ARG A 144 -4.68 -29.03 -9.41
N PRO A 145 -5.60 -28.67 -10.33
CA PRO A 145 -6.78 -29.48 -10.61
C PRO A 145 -6.42 -30.84 -11.25
N GLY A 146 -5.37 -30.90 -12.06
CA GLY A 146 -4.85 -32.11 -12.69
C GLY A 146 -4.01 -31.81 -13.94
N ARG A 147 -3.46 -32.87 -14.56
CA ARG A 147 -2.70 -32.80 -15.85
C ARG A 147 -1.57 -31.75 -15.90
N GLY A 148 -0.97 -31.45 -14.74
CA GLY A 148 0.07 -30.43 -14.62
C GLY A 148 -0.42 -28.98 -14.70
N LEU A 149 -1.71 -28.69 -14.88
CA LEU A 149 -2.22 -27.34 -14.74
C LEU A 149 -2.11 -26.89 -13.27
N ILE A 150 -1.72 -25.64 -13.06
CA ILE A 150 -1.77 -24.95 -11.76
C ILE A 150 -2.30 -23.53 -11.94
N TRP A 151 -3.08 -23.05 -10.97
CA TRP A 151 -3.49 -21.65 -10.86
C TRP A 151 -3.45 -21.22 -9.39
N GLY A 152 -3.58 -19.93 -9.11
CA GLY A 152 -3.56 -19.44 -7.72
C GLY A 152 -3.86 -17.95 -7.62
N ALA A 153 -3.88 -17.46 -6.39
CA ALA A 153 -3.96 -16.04 -6.07
C ALA A 153 -3.10 -15.74 -4.83
N GLU A 154 -2.46 -14.57 -4.82
CA GLU A 154 -1.55 -14.12 -3.76
C GLU A 154 -1.80 -12.65 -3.43
N ALA A 155 -1.95 -12.33 -2.15
CA ALA A 155 -1.89 -10.98 -1.62
C ALA A 155 -0.51 -10.76 -0.96
N ARG A 156 0.20 -9.69 -1.34
CA ARG A 156 1.52 -9.33 -0.80
C ARG A 156 1.49 -7.97 -0.13
N TYR A 157 2.19 -7.86 0.99
CA TYR A 157 2.54 -6.60 1.64
C TYR A 157 4.05 -6.41 1.54
N VAL A 158 4.48 -5.46 0.70
CA VAL A 158 5.89 -5.20 0.40
C VAL A 158 6.35 -3.93 1.12
N PHE A 159 7.55 -3.97 1.69
CA PHE A 159 8.19 -2.84 2.37
C PHE A 159 9.63 -2.64 1.87
N THR A 160 10.02 -1.38 1.72
CA THR A 160 11.26 -0.99 1.01
C THR A 160 12.31 -0.46 1.97
N PHE A 161 13.52 -1.03 1.98
CA PHE A 161 14.57 -0.62 2.94
C PHE A 161 15.08 0.81 2.73
N ALA A 162 14.99 1.35 1.51
CA ALA A 162 15.41 2.71 1.20
C ALA A 162 14.41 3.82 1.63
N ASN A 163 13.19 3.45 2.05
CA ASN A 163 12.25 4.36 2.71
C ASN A 163 11.19 3.55 3.48
N ALA A 164 11.18 3.64 4.82
CA ALA A 164 10.24 2.93 5.68
C ALA A 164 8.76 3.31 5.46
N ASP A 165 8.50 4.43 4.78
CA ASP A 165 7.17 4.86 4.37
C ASP A 165 6.72 4.31 3.00
N LEU A 166 7.64 3.73 2.21
CA LEU A 166 7.27 3.01 0.98
C LEU A 166 6.77 1.60 1.30
N LYS A 167 5.46 1.52 1.49
CA LYS A 167 4.66 0.30 1.60
C LYS A 167 3.82 0.09 0.34
N GLU A 168 3.63 -1.16 -0.03
CA GLU A 168 2.91 -1.56 -1.23
C GLU A 168 1.98 -2.73 -0.91
N ILE A 169 0.74 -2.66 -1.39
CA ILE A 169 -0.19 -3.79 -1.36
C ILE A 169 -0.36 -4.29 -2.79
N GLN A 170 -0.01 -5.56 -3.03
CA GLN A 170 -0.20 -6.20 -4.33
C GLN A 170 -1.24 -7.32 -4.22
N GLY A 171 -2.11 -7.42 -5.21
CA GLY A 171 -2.98 -8.58 -5.40
C GLY A 171 -2.70 -9.22 -6.76
N ALA A 172 -2.29 -10.48 -6.78
CA ALA A 172 -1.94 -11.26 -7.96
C ALA A 172 -2.92 -12.42 -8.19
N ALA A 173 -3.16 -12.73 -9.47
CA ALA A 173 -3.66 -14.03 -9.91
C ALA A 173 -2.63 -14.66 -10.86
N MET A 174 -2.50 -15.99 -10.80
CA MET A 174 -1.48 -16.73 -11.56
C MET A 174 -2.07 -17.97 -12.25
N VAL A 175 -1.50 -18.33 -13.41
CA VAL A 175 -1.80 -19.56 -14.14
C VAL A 175 -0.51 -20.12 -14.76
N GLY A 176 -0.34 -21.44 -14.73
CA GLY A 176 0.92 -22.04 -15.13
C GLY A 176 0.90 -23.57 -15.23
N PHE A 177 2.10 -24.13 -15.29
CA PHE A 177 2.35 -25.56 -15.36
C PHE A 177 3.15 -26.06 -14.15
N ALA A 178 2.86 -27.27 -13.68
CA ALA A 178 3.44 -27.91 -12.51
C ALA A 178 3.80 -29.38 -12.78
N TRP A 179 4.99 -29.80 -12.33
CA TRP A 179 5.58 -31.11 -12.61
C TRP A 179 6.39 -31.64 -11.41
N GLY A 180 6.90 -32.87 -11.49
CA GLY A 180 7.83 -33.43 -10.50
C GLY A 180 7.19 -34.27 -9.40
N ALA A 181 5.93 -34.02 -9.01
CA ALA A 181 5.22 -34.86 -8.05
C ALA A 181 5.09 -36.30 -8.60
N ARG A 182 5.98 -37.19 -8.13
CA ARG A 182 5.79 -38.63 -8.28
C ARG A 182 4.53 -38.97 -7.51
N ARG A 183 3.45 -39.25 -8.25
CA ARG A 183 2.24 -39.87 -7.69
C ARG A 183 2.71 -41.09 -6.91
N ALA A 184 2.56 -41.05 -5.57
CA ALA A 184 2.95 -42.17 -4.71
C ALA A 184 2.40 -43.44 -5.35
N ALA A 185 3.28 -44.39 -5.65
CA ALA A 185 2.90 -45.59 -6.37
C ALA A 185 1.76 -46.24 -5.59
N ALA A 186 0.58 -46.35 -6.22
CA ALA A 186 -0.64 -46.79 -5.55
C ALA A 186 -0.29 -48.07 -4.78
N PRO A 187 -0.46 -48.09 -3.44
CA PRO A 187 0.26 -48.98 -2.55
C PRO A 187 0.14 -50.39 -3.09
N ARG A 188 1.29 -50.96 -3.50
CA ARG A 188 1.34 -52.19 -4.30
C ARG A 188 0.41 -53.19 -3.59
N PRO A 189 -0.68 -53.64 -4.25
CA PRO A 189 -1.75 -54.34 -3.56
C PRO A 189 -1.13 -55.48 -2.78
N GLU A 190 -1.37 -55.46 -1.47
CA GLU A 190 -0.70 -56.34 -0.52
C GLU A 190 -0.86 -57.78 -1.04
N PRO A 191 0.24 -58.53 -1.23
CA PRO A 191 0.17 -59.82 -1.90
C PRO A 191 -0.82 -60.70 -1.13
N ALA A 192 -1.92 -61.06 -1.81
CA ALA A 192 -3.10 -61.63 -1.18
C ALA A 192 -2.68 -62.75 -0.20
N PRO A 193 -3.12 -62.68 1.07
CA PRO A 193 -2.48 -63.42 2.15
C PRO A 193 -2.38 -64.89 1.81
N ALA A 194 -1.15 -65.42 1.85
CA ALA A 194 -0.86 -66.79 1.46
C ALA A 194 -1.80 -67.73 2.21
N LYS A 195 -2.51 -68.58 1.46
CA LYS A 195 -3.59 -69.42 1.98
C LYS A 195 -3.06 -70.26 3.14
N ALA A 196 -3.48 -69.92 4.36
CA ALA A 196 -2.90 -70.47 5.58
C ALA A 196 -3.01 -72.00 5.58
N GLU A 197 -1.85 -72.65 5.69
CA GLU A 197 -1.76 -74.09 5.98
C GLU A 197 -2.25 -74.32 7.42
N PRO A 198 -3.09 -75.36 7.67
CA PRO A 198 -3.73 -75.53 8.97
C PRO A 198 -2.70 -75.86 10.05
N ALA A 199 -2.41 -74.89 10.91
CA ALA A 199 -1.52 -75.07 12.06
C ALA A 199 -2.07 -76.17 13.01
N PRO A 200 -1.21 -77.02 13.59
CA PRO A 200 -1.63 -78.06 14.52
C PRO A 200 -2.24 -77.45 15.79
N VAL A 201 -3.24 -78.13 16.35
CA VAL A 201 -3.95 -77.69 17.55
C VAL A 201 -3.02 -77.75 18.77
N VAL A 202 -2.52 -76.58 19.20
CA VAL A 202 -1.80 -76.42 20.46
C VAL A 202 -2.80 -76.26 21.61
N ALA A 203 -2.53 -76.94 22.73
CA ALA A 203 -3.39 -76.91 23.91
C ALA A 203 -3.50 -75.49 24.54
N PRO A 204 -4.63 -75.16 25.19
CA PRO A 204 -4.83 -73.82 25.76
C PRO A 204 -3.83 -73.53 26.90
N PRO A 205 -3.25 -72.31 26.96
CA PRO A 205 -2.37 -71.91 28.07
C PRO A 205 -3.16 -71.71 29.38
N PRO A 206 -2.50 -71.84 30.55
CA PRO A 206 -3.13 -71.64 31.85
C PRO A 206 -3.58 -70.17 32.07
N PRO A 207 -4.59 -69.93 32.93
CA PRO A 207 -5.13 -68.59 33.18
C PRO A 207 -4.07 -67.66 33.77
N SER A 208 -3.88 -66.49 33.14
CA SER A 208 -2.98 -65.45 33.62
C SER A 208 -3.60 -64.62 34.76
N ALA A 209 -2.75 -64.14 35.67
CA ALA A 209 -3.15 -63.37 36.84
C ALA A 209 -3.82 -62.02 36.47
N PRO A 210 -4.71 -61.48 37.32
CA PRO A 210 -5.39 -60.21 37.06
C PRO A 210 -4.40 -59.03 37.01
N LEU A 211 -4.48 -58.24 35.94
CA LEU A 211 -3.73 -57.00 35.77
C LEU A 211 -4.30 -55.88 36.67
N PRO A 212 -3.46 -54.93 37.14
CA PRO A 212 -3.91 -53.81 37.97
C PRO A 212 -4.83 -52.87 37.19
N VAL A 213 -5.90 -52.41 37.85
CA VAL A 213 -6.90 -51.50 37.27
C VAL A 213 -6.28 -50.10 37.09
N VAL A 214 -5.96 -49.75 35.85
CA VAL A 214 -5.56 -48.37 35.49
C VAL A 214 -6.81 -47.48 35.53
N SER A 215 -6.76 -46.40 36.30
CA SER A 215 -7.87 -45.45 36.44
C SER A 215 -8.25 -44.83 35.10
N THR A 216 -9.55 -44.81 34.80
CA THR A 216 -10.11 -44.16 33.61
C THR A 216 -9.89 -42.64 33.69
N VAL A 217 -9.09 -42.11 32.77
CA VAL A 217 -9.04 -40.65 32.51
C VAL A 217 -10.45 -40.18 32.11
N PRO A 218 -10.98 -39.09 32.70
CA PRO A 218 -12.35 -38.66 32.44
C PRO A 218 -12.54 -38.25 30.96
N GLU A 219 -13.61 -38.75 30.36
CA GLU A 219 -14.01 -38.47 28.99
C GLU A 219 -14.24 -36.96 28.78
N PRO A 220 -13.61 -36.33 27.77
CA PRO A 220 -13.78 -34.90 27.53
C PRO A 220 -15.21 -34.63 27.03
N ARG A 221 -16.02 -33.97 27.87
CA ARG A 221 -17.41 -33.61 27.51
C ARG A 221 -17.44 -32.88 26.16
N PRO A 222 -18.36 -33.24 25.25
CA PRO A 222 -18.48 -32.54 23.97
C PRO A 222 -18.82 -31.07 24.22
N LEU A 223 -18.00 -30.17 23.65
CA LEU A 223 -18.29 -28.74 23.65
C LEU A 223 -19.56 -28.48 22.86
N SER A 224 -20.51 -27.77 23.49
CA SER A 224 -21.82 -27.47 22.91
C SER A 224 -21.68 -26.80 21.55
N THR A 225 -22.21 -27.44 20.50
CA THR A 225 -22.27 -26.84 19.16
C THR A 225 -22.99 -25.49 19.24
N PRO A 226 -22.37 -24.36 18.83
CA PRO A 226 -23.03 -23.07 18.88
C PRO A 226 -24.27 -23.09 17.98
N ALA A 227 -25.40 -22.62 18.52
CA ALA A 227 -26.66 -22.59 17.77
C ALA A 227 -26.50 -21.79 16.46
N PRO A 228 -27.10 -22.23 15.35
CA PRO A 228 -26.94 -21.57 14.06
C PRO A 228 -27.42 -20.12 14.15
N ALA A 229 -26.51 -19.18 13.88
CA ALA A 229 -26.81 -17.75 13.92
C ALA A 229 -27.97 -17.43 12.96
N ALA A 230 -28.94 -16.64 13.45
CA ALA A 230 -30.15 -16.35 12.70
C ALA A 230 -29.82 -15.75 11.32
N LYS A 231 -30.42 -16.32 10.27
CA LYS A 231 -30.27 -15.85 8.88
C LYS A 231 -30.59 -14.34 8.83
N PRO A 232 -29.67 -13.47 8.36
CA PRO A 232 -29.91 -12.04 8.32
C PRO A 232 -31.20 -11.71 7.56
N ALA A 233 -32.04 -10.85 8.15
CA ALA A 233 -33.22 -10.33 7.48
C ALA A 233 -32.82 -9.63 6.17
N PRO A 234 -33.59 -9.78 5.08
CA PRO A 234 -33.27 -9.15 3.82
C PRO A 234 -33.22 -7.64 3.98
N THR A 235 -32.11 -7.02 3.61
CA THR A 235 -31.94 -5.57 3.64
C THR A 235 -33.01 -4.92 2.76
N PRO A 236 -33.78 -3.93 3.23
CA PRO A 236 -34.80 -3.28 2.43
C PRO A 236 -34.22 -2.73 1.12
N VAL A 237 -34.77 -3.18 -0.01
CA VAL A 237 -34.41 -2.65 -1.33
C VAL A 237 -34.87 -1.20 -1.37
N ALA A 238 -33.93 -0.26 -1.54
CA ALA A 238 -34.27 1.15 -1.65
C ALA A 238 -35.19 1.37 -2.86
N PRO A 239 -36.25 2.21 -2.74
CA PRO A 239 -37.14 2.49 -3.85
C PRO A 239 -36.37 3.12 -5.02
N PRO A 240 -36.78 2.87 -6.27
CA PRO A 240 -36.06 3.37 -7.44
C PRO A 240 -36.05 4.91 -7.43
N VAL A 241 -34.84 5.48 -7.41
CA VAL A 241 -34.64 6.93 -7.49
C VAL A 241 -35.22 7.42 -8.82
N ALA A 242 -36.20 8.32 -8.75
CA ALA A 242 -36.84 8.88 -9.94
C ALA A 242 -35.80 9.54 -10.86
N ARG A 243 -35.94 9.33 -12.17
CA ARG A 243 -35.12 10.05 -13.16
C ARG A 243 -35.30 11.56 -12.95
N PRO A 244 -34.19 12.34 -12.89
CA PRO A 244 -34.29 13.79 -12.98
C PRO A 244 -35.05 14.20 -14.24
N LEU A 245 -36.12 14.97 -14.07
CA LEU A 245 -36.78 15.66 -15.18
C LEU A 245 -35.78 16.63 -15.81
N ALA A 246 -35.77 16.71 -17.14
CA ALA A 246 -34.90 17.64 -17.85
C ALA A 246 -35.19 19.08 -17.41
N SER A 247 -34.14 19.81 -17.03
CA SER A 247 -34.29 21.23 -16.70
C SER A 247 -34.80 22.00 -17.92
N PRO A 248 -35.72 22.97 -17.75
CA PRO A 248 -36.20 23.78 -18.86
C PRO A 248 -35.04 24.58 -19.49
N PRO A 249 -35.14 24.93 -20.79
CA PRO A 249 -34.12 25.75 -21.44
C PRO A 249 -34.00 27.11 -20.73
N PRO A 250 -32.78 27.67 -20.62
CA PRO A 250 -32.58 28.97 -19.98
C PRO A 250 -33.30 30.07 -20.77
N PRO A 251 -33.83 31.10 -20.09
CA PRO A 251 -34.47 32.24 -20.75
C PRO A 251 -33.45 33.01 -21.62
N PRO A 252 -33.90 33.68 -22.69
CA PRO A 252 -33.02 34.46 -23.55
C PRO A 252 -32.32 35.57 -22.74
N VAL A 253 -31.00 35.69 -22.89
CA VAL A 253 -30.20 36.66 -22.16
C VAL A 253 -30.38 38.04 -22.76
N THR A 254 -31.14 38.90 -22.08
CA THR A 254 -31.27 40.32 -22.44
C THR A 254 -29.92 41.02 -22.31
N VAL A 255 -29.36 41.47 -23.44
CA VAL A 255 -28.08 42.20 -23.47
C VAL A 255 -28.30 43.62 -22.92
N VAL A 256 -28.08 43.79 -21.62
CA VAL A 256 -28.03 45.11 -20.99
C VAL A 256 -26.74 45.80 -21.42
N VAL A 257 -26.87 46.89 -22.18
CA VAL A 257 -25.73 47.74 -22.57
C VAL A 257 -25.11 48.33 -21.31
N ALA A 258 -23.82 48.07 -21.09
CA ALA A 258 -23.13 48.56 -19.90
C ALA A 258 -22.99 50.09 -19.94
N PRO A 259 -23.20 50.80 -18.80
CA PRO A 259 -22.94 52.23 -18.71
C PRO A 259 -21.43 52.54 -18.90
N PRO A 260 -21.08 53.76 -19.33
CA PRO A 260 -19.69 54.14 -19.57
C PRO A 260 -18.82 53.99 -18.31
N PRO A 261 -17.55 53.55 -18.45
CA PRO A 261 -16.71 53.23 -17.31
C PRO A 261 -16.38 54.46 -16.47
N ALA A 262 -16.55 54.33 -15.15
CA ALA A 262 -16.16 55.35 -14.18
C ALA A 262 -14.64 55.67 -14.26
N PRO A 263 -14.22 56.92 -13.97
CA PRO A 263 -12.83 57.31 -14.05
C PRO A 263 -11.94 56.43 -13.16
N ARG A 264 -10.87 55.92 -13.76
CA ARG A 264 -9.94 54.96 -13.14
C ARG A 264 -9.28 55.60 -11.90
N PRO A 265 -9.40 55.02 -10.69
CA PRO A 265 -8.71 55.53 -9.52
C PRO A 265 -7.20 55.63 -9.76
N ALA A 266 -6.57 56.65 -9.18
CA ALA A 266 -5.12 56.85 -9.29
C ALA A 266 -4.37 55.61 -8.76
N PRO A 267 -3.23 55.23 -9.38
CA PRO A 267 -2.46 54.08 -8.90
C PRO A 267 -2.03 54.27 -7.45
N VAL A 268 -2.50 53.40 -6.56
CA VAL A 268 -1.95 53.29 -5.21
C VAL A 268 -0.47 52.92 -5.36
N PRO A 269 0.47 53.68 -4.77
CA PRO A 269 1.89 53.36 -4.90
C PRO A 269 2.16 51.95 -4.36
N PRO A 270 2.99 51.14 -5.04
CA PRO A 270 3.27 49.79 -4.58
C PRO A 270 3.88 49.83 -3.17
N PRO A 271 3.43 48.98 -2.23
CA PRO A 271 3.99 48.97 -0.88
C PRO A 271 5.48 48.66 -0.95
N ALA A 272 6.27 49.41 -0.19
CA ALA A 272 7.73 49.29 -0.22
C ALA A 272 8.16 47.85 0.15
N PRO A 273 9.13 47.25 -0.58
CA PRO A 273 9.56 45.89 -0.32
C PRO A 273 10.20 45.79 1.07
N VAL A 274 9.57 45.02 1.96
CA VAL A 274 10.06 44.79 3.32
C VAL A 274 11.43 44.10 3.25
N LYS A 275 12.43 44.74 3.87
CA LYS A 275 13.85 44.41 3.65
C LYS A 275 14.29 43.22 4.51
N ALA A 276 15.12 42.34 3.93
CA ALA A 276 15.99 41.38 4.62
C ALA A 276 15.37 40.15 5.34
N ALA A 277 14.20 39.63 4.91
CA ALA A 277 13.65 38.37 5.44
C ALA A 277 14.38 37.07 5.01
N GLY A 278 15.29 37.15 4.03
CA GLY A 278 15.76 35.99 3.26
C GLY A 278 16.39 34.86 4.09
N SER A 279 17.28 35.16 5.03
CA SER A 279 18.01 34.11 5.77
C SER A 279 17.14 33.29 6.71
N GLU A 280 16.03 33.83 7.22
CA GLU A 280 15.13 33.09 8.10
C GLU A 280 14.02 32.36 7.32
N LEU A 281 13.45 33.00 6.29
CA LEU A 281 12.47 32.38 5.41
C LEU A 281 13.06 31.15 4.71
N THR A 282 14.29 31.23 4.18
CA THR A 282 15.00 30.08 3.62
C THR A 282 15.17 28.96 4.67
N ARG A 283 15.54 29.28 5.91
CA ARG A 283 15.67 28.28 7.00
C ARG A 283 14.34 27.61 7.35
N ARG A 284 13.23 28.35 7.38
CA ARG A 284 11.86 27.79 7.57
C ARG A 284 11.53 26.81 6.45
N LEU A 285 11.74 27.22 5.19
CA LEU A 285 11.47 26.37 4.03
C LEU A 285 12.36 25.14 3.97
N ASP A 286 13.66 25.25 4.23
CA ASP A 286 14.59 24.13 4.15
C ASP A 286 14.33 23.10 5.25
N ALA A 287 13.96 23.51 6.47
CA ALA A 287 13.50 22.59 7.49
C ALA A 287 12.26 21.79 7.03
N LEU A 288 11.28 22.45 6.39
CA LEU A 288 10.10 21.80 5.84
C LEU A 288 10.44 20.87 4.64
N ARG A 289 11.29 21.29 3.70
CA ARG A 289 11.78 20.50 2.55
C ARG A 289 12.51 19.24 3.01
N LEU A 290 13.45 19.38 3.95
CA LEU A 290 14.20 18.28 4.54
C LEU A 290 13.32 17.38 5.41
N GLY A 291 12.22 17.90 5.96
CA GLY A 291 11.29 17.17 6.84
C GLY A 291 11.71 17.21 8.31
N ASP A 292 12.61 18.10 8.68
CA ASP A 292 13.05 18.32 10.06
C ASP A 292 11.96 19.08 10.81
N MET A 293 10.98 18.34 11.31
CA MET A 293 9.85 18.89 12.05
C MET A 293 10.30 19.60 13.35
N GLY A 294 11.43 19.21 13.93
CA GLY A 294 11.99 19.88 15.11
C GLY A 294 12.38 21.32 14.78
N LYS A 295 13.24 21.50 13.76
CA LYS A 295 13.64 22.84 13.30
C LYS A 295 12.48 23.62 12.68
N ALA A 296 11.57 22.96 11.96
CA ALA A 296 10.42 23.63 11.35
C ALA A 296 9.44 24.17 12.40
N LEU A 297 9.27 23.49 13.54
CA LEU A 297 8.55 24.01 14.71
C LEU A 297 9.33 25.14 15.39
N GLU A 298 10.63 24.98 15.61
CA GLU A 298 11.47 25.99 16.27
C GLU A 298 11.46 27.32 15.50
N PHE A 299 11.69 27.29 14.19
CA PHE A 299 11.66 28.46 13.33
C PHE A 299 10.22 28.97 13.10
N GLY A 300 9.23 28.08 13.07
CA GLY A 300 7.82 28.46 12.99
C GLY A 300 7.35 29.22 14.23
N LYS A 301 7.75 28.77 15.42
CA LYS A 301 7.51 29.48 16.70
C LYS A 301 8.22 30.84 16.70
N LYS A 302 9.52 30.89 16.41
CA LYS A 302 10.29 32.15 16.37
C LYS A 302 9.68 33.19 15.41
N HIS A 303 9.14 32.74 14.28
CA HIS A 303 8.43 33.61 13.35
C HIS A 303 7.10 34.12 13.92
N ILE A 304 6.28 33.24 14.52
CA ILE A 304 5.02 33.64 15.19
C ILE A 304 5.29 34.63 16.32
N ASP A 305 6.28 34.36 17.18
CA ASP A 305 6.69 35.21 18.31
C ASP A 305 7.22 36.60 17.85
N ALA A 306 7.61 36.74 16.58
CA ALA A 306 8.06 38.00 15.97
C ALA A 306 6.94 38.79 15.26
N LEU A 307 5.73 38.24 15.14
CA LEU A 307 4.57 38.91 14.53
C LEU A 307 3.68 39.55 15.60
N SER A 308 2.98 40.63 15.23
CA SER A 308 2.00 41.26 16.11
C SER A 308 0.67 40.49 16.11
N ASP A 309 0.03 40.39 17.29
CA ASP A 309 -1.29 39.78 17.50
C ASP A 309 -2.39 40.27 16.54
N GLN A 310 -2.26 41.47 15.96
CA GLN A 310 -3.24 42.04 15.01
C GLN A 310 -3.03 41.58 13.56
N ARG A 311 -1.92 40.89 13.27
CA ARG A 311 -1.60 40.35 11.95
C ARG A 311 -2.42 39.10 11.63
N TRP A 312 -2.51 38.79 10.35
CA TRP A 312 -3.26 37.67 9.81
C TRP A 312 -2.36 36.77 8.97
N THR A 313 -2.60 35.47 9.02
CA THR A 313 -1.97 34.45 8.16
C THR A 313 -3.06 33.61 7.49
N ILE A 314 -2.69 32.71 6.57
CA ILE A 314 -3.62 31.73 5.98
C ILE A 314 -3.26 30.35 6.48
N ARG A 315 -4.15 29.69 7.22
CA ARG A 315 -4.00 28.25 7.49
C ARG A 315 -4.37 27.47 6.23
N LEU A 316 -3.39 26.78 5.65
CA LEU A 316 -3.52 26.00 4.43
C LEU A 316 -4.12 24.61 4.68
N LEU A 317 -3.56 23.87 5.63
CA LEU A 317 -3.97 22.49 5.95
C LEU A 317 -3.61 22.10 7.39
N ILE A 318 -4.07 20.92 7.80
CA ILE A 318 -3.60 20.22 9.01
C ILE A 318 -3.10 18.84 8.59
N ALA A 319 -1.86 18.50 8.98
CA ALA A 319 -1.19 17.25 8.62
C ALA A 319 -0.58 16.54 9.84
N ASN A 320 -0.65 15.21 9.87
CA ASN A 320 -0.02 14.36 10.88
C ASN A 320 1.25 13.64 10.37
N LEU A 321 1.62 13.83 9.09
CA LEU A 321 2.76 13.19 8.45
C LEU A 321 3.72 14.27 7.89
N PRO A 322 5.04 14.19 8.13
CA PRO A 322 6.02 15.12 7.56
C PRO A 322 6.01 15.13 6.02
N ALA A 323 5.73 13.99 5.38
CA ALA A 323 5.63 13.89 3.92
C ALA A 323 4.54 14.80 3.32
N THR A 324 3.40 14.96 3.99
CA THR A 324 2.33 15.89 3.55
C THR A 324 2.81 17.34 3.58
N LEU A 325 3.64 17.71 4.56
CA LEU A 325 4.21 19.06 4.67
C LEU A 325 5.30 19.30 3.61
N LYS A 326 6.13 18.31 3.28
CA LYS A 326 7.06 18.38 2.13
C LYS A 326 6.33 18.66 0.82
N ASN A 327 5.27 17.88 0.54
CA ASN A 327 4.48 18.03 -0.68
C ASN A 327 3.77 19.40 -0.72
N ALA A 328 3.40 19.95 0.43
CA ALA A 328 2.84 21.30 0.53
C ALA A 328 3.85 22.42 0.21
N VAL A 329 5.16 22.24 0.49
CA VAL A 329 6.18 23.19 0.00
C VAL A 329 6.34 23.08 -1.52
N VAL A 330 6.40 21.85 -2.05
CA VAL A 330 6.50 21.56 -3.50
C VAL A 330 5.35 22.20 -4.30
N ALA A 331 4.16 22.33 -3.70
CA ALA A 331 3.00 22.94 -4.35
C ALA A 331 3.19 24.42 -4.77
N PHE A 332 4.26 25.11 -4.35
CA PHE A 332 4.60 26.47 -4.74
C PHE A 332 5.81 26.52 -5.72
N PRO A 333 5.65 26.09 -6.99
CA PRO A 333 6.75 26.05 -7.95
C PRO A 333 7.32 27.44 -8.23
N GLY A 334 8.66 27.53 -8.30
CA GLY A 334 9.38 28.76 -8.66
C GLY A 334 9.24 29.91 -7.67
N LYS A 335 8.80 29.65 -6.43
CA LYS A 335 8.60 30.67 -5.38
C LYS A 335 9.20 30.21 -4.06
N GLU A 336 9.54 31.17 -3.23
CA GLU A 336 9.83 30.97 -1.80
C GLU A 336 8.62 31.47 -1.00
N PRO A 337 7.58 30.63 -0.81
CA PRO A 337 6.42 31.02 -0.02
C PRO A 337 6.82 31.16 1.45
N ASP A 338 6.27 32.15 2.16
CA ASP A 338 6.53 32.28 3.59
C ASP A 338 5.69 31.25 4.38
N LEU A 339 6.19 30.02 4.46
CA LEU A 339 5.54 28.89 5.12
C LEU A 339 6.12 28.66 6.52
N PHE A 340 5.23 28.41 7.47
CA PHE A 340 5.58 28.02 8.83
C PHE A 340 4.56 27.04 9.40
N ILE A 341 4.94 26.30 10.44
CA ILE A 341 4.07 25.34 11.12
C ILE A 341 3.92 25.67 12.60
N ALA A 342 2.74 25.33 13.14
CA ALA A 342 2.50 25.26 14.58
C ALA A 342 1.91 23.88 14.93
N PRO A 343 2.17 23.32 16.13
CA PRO A 343 1.54 22.10 16.58
C PRO A 343 0.05 22.33 16.85
N ILE A 344 -0.73 21.26 16.80
CA ILE A 344 -2.10 21.21 17.31
C ILE A 344 -2.36 19.86 17.96
N LYS A 345 -3.07 19.87 19.09
CA LYS A 345 -3.58 18.66 19.72
C LYS A 345 -4.94 18.30 19.11
N LEU A 346 -5.00 17.16 18.43
CA LEU A 346 -6.25 16.61 17.91
C LEU A 346 -7.04 15.91 19.03
N LYS A 347 -8.34 15.68 18.79
CA LYS A 347 -9.17 14.83 19.66
C LYS A 347 -8.49 13.46 19.82
N GLY A 348 -8.25 13.06 21.07
CA GLY A 348 -7.43 11.88 21.41
C GLY A 348 -5.93 12.16 21.61
N GLY A 349 -5.52 13.40 21.89
CA GLY A 349 -4.18 13.76 22.40
C GLY A 349 -3.02 13.72 21.37
N ARG A 350 -3.24 13.10 20.21
CA ARG A 350 -2.29 13.05 19.09
C ARG A 350 -1.90 14.45 18.64
N THR A 351 -0.60 14.70 18.51
CA THR A 351 -0.08 15.91 17.88
C THR A 351 -0.25 15.82 16.36
N ALA A 352 -0.65 16.92 15.74
CA ALA A 352 -0.54 17.17 14.31
C ALA A 352 0.02 18.59 14.10
N TYR A 353 0.20 19.00 12.85
CA TYR A 353 0.78 20.27 12.47
C TYR A 353 -0.20 21.08 11.62
N GLN A 354 -0.41 22.33 11.98
CA GLN A 354 -1.10 23.31 11.15
C GLN A 354 -0.06 23.98 10.25
N LEU A 355 -0.25 23.96 8.93
CA LEU A 355 0.58 24.69 7.98
C LEU A 355 -0.04 26.07 7.72
N PHE A 356 0.76 27.11 7.86
CA PHE A 356 0.39 28.50 7.61
C PHE A 356 1.20 29.10 6.47
N LEU A 357 0.65 30.16 5.86
CA LEU A 357 1.23 30.90 4.76
C LEU A 357 1.08 32.40 4.98
N GLY A 358 2.22 33.09 5.00
CA GLY A 358 2.32 34.55 4.90
C GLY A 358 1.87 35.32 6.13
N ASP A 359 2.17 36.61 6.10
CA ASP A 359 1.86 37.60 7.11
C ASP A 359 1.21 38.82 6.45
N TYR A 360 -0.03 39.11 6.83
CA TYR A 360 -0.94 40.07 6.19
C TYR A 360 -1.44 41.10 7.20
N ALA A 361 -1.65 42.33 6.73
CA ALA A 361 -2.11 43.44 7.56
C ALA A 361 -3.59 43.36 7.96
N SER A 362 -4.39 42.54 7.27
CA SER A 362 -5.82 42.40 7.53
C SER A 362 -6.41 41.07 7.09
N LYS A 363 -7.54 40.70 7.70
CA LYS A 363 -8.37 39.56 7.27
C LYS A 363 -8.73 39.62 5.79
N ALA A 364 -9.12 40.79 5.27
CA ALA A 364 -9.51 40.96 3.87
C ALA A 364 -8.34 40.80 2.89
N GLU A 365 -7.11 41.06 3.33
CA GLU A 365 -5.90 40.76 2.55
C GLU A 365 -5.62 39.26 2.52
N ALA A 366 -5.64 38.61 3.69
CA ALA A 366 -5.52 37.15 3.80
C ALA A 366 -6.64 36.41 3.03
N GLU A 367 -7.87 36.92 2.98
CA GLU A 367 -8.97 36.36 2.17
C GLU A 367 -8.77 36.48 0.66
N ARG A 368 -8.04 37.50 0.19
CA ARG A 368 -7.66 37.63 -1.22
C ARG A 368 -6.52 36.66 -1.55
N ALA A 369 -5.48 36.63 -0.73
CA ALA A 369 -4.36 35.71 -0.90
C ALA A 369 -4.77 34.22 -0.77
N ALA A 370 -5.73 33.89 0.10
CA ALA A 370 -6.27 32.53 0.25
C ALA A 370 -6.99 32.01 -1.02
N LYS A 371 -7.43 32.89 -1.92
CA LYS A 371 -8.00 32.53 -3.23
C LYS A 371 -6.93 32.34 -4.32
N ALA A 372 -5.69 32.74 -4.06
CA ALA A 372 -4.56 32.69 -4.99
C ALA A 372 -3.52 31.62 -4.63
N VAL A 373 -3.84 30.73 -3.67
CA VAL A 373 -2.98 29.59 -3.32
C VAL A 373 -3.05 28.50 -4.39
N PRO A 374 -2.03 27.61 -4.51
CA PRO A 374 -2.04 26.49 -5.44
C PRO A 374 -3.28 25.58 -5.30
N ALA A 375 -3.78 25.06 -6.42
CA ALA A 375 -4.98 24.20 -6.48
C ALA A 375 -4.93 22.97 -5.56
N PHE A 376 -3.72 22.45 -5.29
CA PHE A 376 -3.42 21.43 -4.28
C PHE A 376 -4.08 21.70 -2.91
N PHE A 377 -4.17 22.96 -2.49
CA PHE A 377 -4.81 23.34 -1.21
C PHE A 377 -6.32 23.55 -1.29
N LEU A 378 -6.91 23.50 -2.49
CA LEU A 378 -8.33 23.72 -2.76
C LEU A 378 -9.06 22.40 -3.06
N GLU A 379 -8.41 21.50 -3.81
CA GLU A 379 -9.02 20.27 -4.36
C GLU A 379 -9.21 19.16 -3.31
N GLY A 380 -8.47 19.20 -2.20
CA GLY A 380 -8.55 18.19 -1.12
C GLY A 380 -9.66 18.42 -0.08
N GLY A 381 -10.60 19.34 -0.29
CA GLY A 381 -11.62 19.71 0.71
C GLY A 381 -11.11 20.46 1.94
N GLN A 382 -9.78 20.49 2.14
CA GLN A 382 -9.08 21.57 2.83
C GLN A 382 -9.60 22.90 2.26
N ARG A 383 -10.01 23.82 3.13
CA ARG A 383 -10.40 25.18 2.73
C ARG A 383 -9.42 26.13 3.39
N PRO A 384 -8.51 26.77 2.63
CA PRO A 384 -7.61 27.79 3.15
C PRO A 384 -8.41 28.88 3.83
N ARG A 385 -8.04 29.22 5.07
CA ARG A 385 -8.77 30.23 5.87
C ARG A 385 -7.81 31.25 6.47
N PRO A 386 -8.19 32.55 6.47
CA PRO A 386 -7.56 33.53 7.33
C PRO A 386 -7.57 33.06 8.78
N TYR A 387 -6.47 33.32 9.47
CA TYR A 387 -6.29 33.08 10.89
C TYR A 387 -5.55 34.28 11.47
N GLN A 388 -6.03 34.83 12.58
CA GLN A 388 -5.30 35.88 13.29
C GLN A 388 -4.12 35.23 14.03
N ILE A 389 -2.96 35.91 14.12
CA ILE A 389 -1.77 35.34 14.77
C ILE A 389 -2.06 34.96 16.24
N SER A 390 -2.74 35.84 16.98
CA SER A 390 -3.18 35.59 18.37
C SER A 390 -4.18 34.44 18.55
N ALA A 391 -4.77 33.92 17.47
CA ALA A 391 -5.65 32.75 17.51
C ALA A 391 -4.89 31.41 17.32
N ILE A 392 -3.61 31.46 16.95
CA ILE A 392 -2.74 30.27 16.93
C ILE A 392 -2.44 29.88 18.39
N PRO A 393 -2.70 28.63 18.82
CA PRO A 393 -2.38 28.23 20.18
C PRO A 393 -0.89 28.40 20.50
N ALA A 394 -0.60 29.00 21.66
CA ALA A 394 0.76 29.14 22.16
C ALA A 394 1.48 27.77 22.23
N GLN A 395 2.77 27.76 21.85
CA GLN A 395 3.56 26.54 21.60
C GLN A 395 4.48 26.18 22.78
#